data_AF-A0A1B6NWC6-F1
#
_entry.id   AF-A0A1B6NWC6-F1
#
_cell.length_a   1.000
_cell.length_b   1.000
_cell.length_c   1.000
_cell.angle_alpha   90.00
_cell.angle_beta   90.00
_cell.angle_gamma   90.00
#
_symmetry.space_group_name_H-M   'P 1'
#
loop_
_entity.id
_entity.type
_entity.pdbx_description
1 polymer ?
#
loop_
_entity_poly.entity_id
_entity_poly.type
_entity_poly.pdbx_seq_one_letter_code
_entity_poly.pdbx_strand_id
1 'polypeptide(L)'
;MTGADYPPRRATLVHALEAMLAQGRVTLDGAMISPTGGGLRVTREAAAALRTGPTPDQVWDRRWRVRGLAPGQTIAALGTEPLARLPWRDSGLLRDEAAASPGIWQDGRLIAAPLLRDHPGITLIPVRGAADFRRLVKAH
;
A
#
# COMPACT_ATOMS: atom_id res chain seq x y z
N MET A 1 3.11 33.91 -13.58
CA MET A 1 4.44 33.57 -13.04
C MET A 1 4.30 33.19 -11.59
N THR A 2 4.45 31.89 -11.28
CA THR A 2 5.18 31.39 -10.12
C THR A 2 5.80 30.07 -10.55
N GLY A 3 7.05 30.14 -10.97
CA GLY A 3 7.91 28.96 -10.95
C GLY A 3 8.08 28.56 -9.50
N ALA A 4 7.65 27.36 -9.16
CA ALA A 4 8.05 26.70 -7.93
C ALA A 4 8.72 25.40 -8.35
N ASP A 5 10.05 25.46 -8.42
CA ASP A 5 10.99 24.35 -8.33
C ASP A 5 10.37 22.94 -8.37
N TYR A 6 10.16 22.43 -9.57
CA TYR A 6 9.91 21.00 -9.84
C TYR A 6 11.07 20.22 -10.51
N PRO A 7 12.37 20.57 -10.37
CA PRO A 7 13.45 19.74 -10.92
C PRO A 7 13.77 18.44 -10.13
N PRO A 8 13.80 18.38 -8.77
CA PRO A 8 14.33 17.20 -8.10
C PRO A 8 13.41 15.98 -8.26
N ARG A 9 12.09 16.15 -8.19
CA ARG A 9 11.13 15.04 -8.30
C ARG A 9 11.03 14.47 -9.71
N ARG A 10 11.18 15.32 -10.74
CA ARG A 10 11.17 14.88 -12.14
C ARG A 10 12.42 14.06 -12.47
N ALA A 11 13.60 14.51 -12.04
CA ALA A 11 14.83 13.76 -12.19
C ALA A 11 14.79 12.42 -11.43
N THR A 12 14.31 12.41 -10.18
CA THR A 12 14.11 11.16 -9.43
C THR A 12 13.13 10.20 -10.13
N LEU A 13 12.03 10.71 -10.69
CA LEU A 13 11.07 9.87 -11.41
C LEU A 13 11.65 9.29 -12.71
N VAL A 14 12.38 10.10 -13.50
CA VAL A 14 13.03 9.64 -14.73
C VAL A 14 14.08 8.58 -14.41
N HIS A 15 14.95 8.83 -13.43
CA HIS A 15 15.93 7.82 -12.99
C HIS A 15 15.27 6.56 -12.44
N ALA A 16 14.15 6.68 -11.72
CA ALA A 16 13.42 5.51 -11.24
C ALA A 16 12.83 4.69 -12.41
N LEU A 17 12.31 5.34 -13.45
CA LEU A 17 11.82 4.66 -14.66
C LEU A 17 12.96 3.99 -15.44
N GLU A 18 14.11 4.66 -15.59
CA GLU A 18 15.32 4.09 -16.21
C GLU A 18 15.84 2.87 -15.43
N ALA A 19 15.95 3.00 -14.10
CA ALA A 19 16.37 1.91 -13.23
C ALA A 19 15.37 0.73 -13.26
N MET A 20 14.08 1.00 -13.32
CA MET A 20 13.04 -0.03 -13.46
C MET A 20 13.12 -0.73 -14.82
N LEU A 21 13.38 -0.01 -15.92
CA LEU A 21 13.60 -0.61 -17.23
C LEU A 21 14.85 -1.49 -17.26
N ALA A 22 15.89 -1.13 -16.49
CA ALA A 22 17.15 -1.87 -16.43
C ALA A 22 17.16 -3.04 -15.43
N GLN A 23 16.51 -2.90 -14.26
CA GLN A 23 16.61 -3.83 -13.12
C GLN A 23 15.27 -4.44 -12.71
N GLY A 24 14.17 -4.03 -13.33
CA GLY A 24 12.86 -4.63 -13.17
C GLY A 24 12.07 -4.19 -11.94
N ARG A 25 12.64 -3.54 -10.91
CA ARG A 25 11.86 -2.98 -9.78
C ARG A 25 12.55 -1.75 -9.19
N VAL A 26 11.78 -0.77 -8.73
CA VAL A 26 12.32 0.43 -8.07
C VAL A 26 11.44 0.89 -6.91
N THR A 27 12.05 1.40 -5.85
CA THR A 27 11.35 2.08 -4.76
C THR A 27 11.33 3.59 -4.98
N LEU A 28 10.17 4.21 -4.77
CA LEU A 28 9.98 5.65 -4.91
C LEU A 28 9.08 6.15 -3.79
N ASP A 29 9.64 6.89 -2.83
CA ASP A 29 8.89 7.50 -1.71
C ASP A 29 7.94 6.53 -0.99
N GLY A 30 8.44 5.32 -0.74
CA GLY A 30 7.69 4.24 -0.09
C GLY A 30 6.64 3.54 -0.97
N ALA A 31 6.60 3.80 -2.28
CA ALA A 31 5.99 2.91 -3.24
C ALA A 31 7.04 1.98 -3.86
N MET A 32 6.62 0.80 -4.30
CA MET A 32 7.39 -0.10 -5.14
C MET A 32 6.75 -0.11 -6.53
N ILE A 33 7.54 0.11 -7.57
CA ILE A 33 7.09 0.10 -8.97
C ILE A 33 7.74 -1.08 -9.66
N SER A 34 6.94 -1.86 -10.37
CA SER A 34 7.38 -3.04 -11.13
C SER A 34 6.68 -3.11 -12.49
N PRO A 35 7.36 -3.52 -13.56
CA PRO A 35 6.77 -3.81 -14.84
C PRO A 35 5.95 -5.10 -14.76
N THR A 36 4.91 -5.14 -15.57
CA THR A 36 4.05 -6.29 -15.82
C THR A 36 4.01 -6.50 -17.33
N GLY A 37 3.48 -7.63 -17.81
CA GLY A 37 3.45 -7.96 -19.23
C GLY A 37 2.76 -6.92 -20.15
N GLY A 38 1.98 -5.99 -19.59
CA GLY A 38 1.30 -4.94 -20.36
C GLY A 38 1.21 -3.58 -19.66
N GLY A 39 2.03 -3.33 -18.63
CA GLY A 39 1.94 -2.08 -17.88
C GLY A 39 2.79 -2.03 -16.62
N LEU A 40 2.43 -1.16 -15.69
CA LEU A 40 3.12 -0.96 -14.42
C LEU A 40 2.24 -1.33 -13.24
N ARG A 41 2.80 -2.05 -12.28
CA ARG A 41 2.21 -2.27 -10.97
C ARG A 41 2.92 -1.38 -9.96
N VAL A 42 2.14 -0.53 -9.28
CA VAL A 42 2.59 0.34 -8.20
C VAL A 42 1.99 -0.18 -6.90
N THR A 43 2.82 -0.64 -5.99
CA THR A 43 2.41 -1.16 -4.67
C THR A 43 3.00 -0.33 -3.55
N ARG A 44 2.49 -0.54 -2.34
CA ARG A 44 3.09 0.04 -1.14
C ARG A 44 4.33 -0.77 -0.74
N GLU A 45 5.41 -0.09 -0.38
CA GLU A 45 6.59 -0.73 0.21
C GLU A 45 6.29 -1.23 1.64
N ALA A 46 6.62 -2.49 1.92
CA ALA A 46 6.31 -3.13 3.21
C ALA A 46 6.96 -2.44 4.42
N ALA A 47 8.22 -1.98 4.32
CA ALA A 47 8.85 -1.29 5.44
C ALA A 47 8.17 0.06 5.74
N ALA A 48 7.71 0.76 4.71
CA ALA A 48 7.00 2.01 4.91
C ALA A 48 5.58 1.83 5.45
N ALA A 49 4.89 0.74 5.09
CA ALA A 49 3.67 0.31 5.75
C ALA A 49 3.91 0.04 7.25
N LEU A 50 4.97 -0.70 7.59
CA LEU A 50 5.36 -0.97 8.98
C LEU A 50 5.61 0.30 9.80
N ARG A 51 6.24 1.32 9.19
CA ARG A 51 6.50 2.62 9.85
C ARG A 51 5.24 3.42 10.21
N THR A 52 4.08 3.11 9.63
CA THR A 52 2.82 3.80 9.95
C THR A 52 2.35 3.49 11.38
N GLY A 53 2.78 2.35 11.95
CA GLY A 53 2.41 1.93 13.29
C GLY A 53 0.95 1.47 13.42
N PRO A 54 0.58 0.92 14.60
CA PRO A 54 -0.80 0.58 14.92
C PRO A 54 -1.62 1.84 15.23
N THR A 55 -2.88 1.87 14.79
CA THR A 55 -3.84 2.94 15.14
C THR A 55 -5.24 2.38 15.36
N PRO A 56 -6.01 2.90 16.33
CA PRO A 56 -7.45 2.63 16.43
C PRO A 56 -8.29 3.49 15.46
N ASP A 57 -7.67 4.46 14.77
CA ASP A 57 -8.37 5.35 13.86
C ASP A 57 -8.93 4.59 12.66
N GLN A 58 -10.01 5.10 12.07
CA GLN A 58 -10.59 4.49 10.87
C GLN A 58 -9.71 4.66 9.62
N VAL A 59 -8.65 5.47 9.64
CA VAL A 59 -7.79 5.71 8.47
C VAL A 59 -6.35 5.31 8.77
N TRP A 60 -5.79 4.41 7.95
CA TRP A 60 -4.44 3.90 8.08
C TRP A 60 -3.61 4.12 6.80
N ASP A 61 -2.32 4.44 6.99
CA ASP A 61 -1.32 4.77 5.96
C ASP A 61 -1.79 5.87 4.97
N ARG A 62 -2.80 6.68 5.36
CA ARG A 62 -3.50 7.64 4.49
C ARG A 62 -4.07 7.03 3.20
N ARG A 63 -4.19 5.71 3.14
CA ARG A 63 -4.61 4.93 1.96
C ARG A 63 -5.85 4.12 2.20
N TRP A 64 -6.04 3.62 3.41
CA TRP A 64 -7.13 2.72 3.75
C TRP A 64 -8.03 3.36 4.78
N ARG A 65 -9.34 3.35 4.49
CA ARG A 65 -10.36 3.56 5.50
C ARG A 65 -10.96 2.22 5.88
N VAL A 66 -10.88 1.88 7.16
CA VAL A 66 -11.42 0.65 7.75
C VAL A 66 -12.70 0.99 8.49
N ARG A 67 -13.75 0.19 8.27
CA ARG A 67 -15.01 0.24 9.02
C ARG A 67 -15.24 -1.06 9.77
N GLY A 68 -15.93 -0.98 10.91
CA GLY A 68 -16.30 -2.13 11.74
C GLY A 68 -15.23 -2.61 12.70
N LEU A 69 -14.30 -1.72 13.06
CA LEU A 69 -13.30 -2.00 14.11
C LEU A 69 -14.01 -2.10 15.47
N ALA A 70 -13.78 -3.20 16.19
CA ALA A 70 -14.31 -3.37 17.55
C ALA A 70 -13.41 -2.68 18.59
N PRO A 71 -13.93 -2.35 19.81
CA PRO A 71 -13.11 -1.80 20.87
C PRO A 71 -11.89 -2.68 21.19
N GLY A 72 -10.73 -2.04 21.37
CA GLY A 72 -9.46 -2.73 21.63
C GLY A 72 -8.74 -3.25 20.38
N GLN A 73 -9.37 -3.19 19.21
CA GLN A 73 -8.71 -3.50 17.94
C GLN A 73 -7.96 -2.30 17.38
N THR A 74 -6.91 -2.58 16.61
CA THR A 74 -6.10 -1.59 15.90
C THR A 74 -5.82 -2.05 14.48
N ILE A 75 -5.53 -1.10 13.60
CA ILE A 75 -5.06 -1.34 12.24
C ILE A 75 -3.55 -1.17 12.23
N ALA A 76 -2.83 -2.14 11.71
CA ALA A 76 -1.38 -2.06 11.49
C ALA A 76 -1.00 -2.82 10.22
N ALA A 77 0.24 -2.68 9.75
CA ALA A 77 0.72 -3.48 8.63
C ALA A 77 0.61 -4.98 8.96
N LEU A 78 0.19 -5.79 7.98
CA LEU A 78 0.08 -7.23 8.14
C LEU A 78 1.44 -7.88 8.39
N GLY A 79 2.48 -7.37 7.75
CA GLY A 79 3.83 -7.92 7.83
C GLY A 79 3.96 -9.26 7.10
N THR A 80 5.16 -9.84 7.13
CA THR A 80 5.48 -11.07 6.38
C THR A 80 5.17 -12.34 7.17
N GLU A 81 5.18 -12.28 8.50
CA GLU A 81 5.00 -13.44 9.37
C GLU A 81 3.61 -14.10 9.19
N PRO A 82 2.47 -13.38 9.23
CA PRO A 82 1.16 -14.03 9.12
C PRO A 82 0.90 -14.62 7.73
N LEU A 83 1.61 -14.15 6.69
CA LEU A 83 1.40 -14.60 5.32
C LEU A 83 1.65 -16.09 5.11
N ALA A 84 2.46 -16.74 5.97
CA ALA A 84 2.67 -18.17 5.89
C ALA A 84 1.37 -18.99 6.09
N ARG A 85 0.35 -18.38 6.72
CA ARG A 85 -0.93 -19.03 7.08
C ARG A 85 -2.13 -18.43 6.35
N LEU A 86 -1.90 -17.46 5.45
CA LEU A 86 -2.95 -16.73 4.75
C LEU A 86 -2.91 -17.05 3.24
N PRO A 87 -4.07 -17.10 2.56
CA PRO A 87 -4.17 -17.43 1.15
C PRO A 87 -3.79 -16.24 0.25
N TRP A 88 -2.66 -15.58 0.53
CA TRP A 88 -2.26 -14.38 -0.19
C TRP A 88 -2.04 -14.63 -1.69
N ARG A 89 -1.68 -15.86 -2.08
CA ARG A 89 -1.52 -16.26 -3.48
C ARG A 89 -2.83 -16.18 -4.26
N ASP A 90 -3.96 -16.40 -3.58
CA ASP A 90 -5.28 -16.40 -4.19
C ASP A 90 -5.85 -14.97 -4.34
N SER A 91 -5.26 -13.99 -3.63
CA SER A 91 -5.68 -12.58 -3.67
C SER A 91 -5.22 -11.82 -4.92
N GLY A 92 -4.31 -12.38 -5.73
CA GLY A 92 -3.67 -11.68 -6.85
C GLY A 92 -2.63 -10.61 -6.45
N LEU A 93 -2.36 -10.47 -5.14
CA LEU A 93 -1.32 -9.61 -4.61
C LEU A 93 0.04 -10.31 -4.65
N LEU A 94 1.10 -9.52 -4.78
CA LEU A 94 2.46 -10.00 -4.53
C LEU A 94 2.69 -10.20 -3.02
N ARG A 95 3.66 -11.03 -2.65
CA ARG A 95 3.97 -11.28 -1.22
C ARG A 95 4.24 -9.99 -0.44
N ASP A 96 5.05 -9.09 -1.00
CA ASP A 96 5.39 -7.82 -0.34
C ASP A 96 4.21 -6.85 -0.30
N GLU A 97 3.35 -6.91 -1.32
CA GLU A 97 2.12 -6.12 -1.39
C GLU A 97 1.11 -6.59 -0.32
N ALA A 98 0.98 -7.91 -0.16
CA ALA A 98 0.19 -8.50 0.93
C ALA A 98 0.77 -8.13 2.31
N ALA A 99 2.09 -8.16 2.49
CA ALA A 99 2.73 -7.75 3.75
C ALA A 99 2.51 -6.26 4.07
N ALA A 100 2.44 -5.41 3.03
CA ALA A 100 2.17 -3.99 3.16
C ALA A 100 0.68 -3.66 3.36
N SER A 101 -0.22 -4.65 3.25
CA SER A 101 -1.65 -4.46 3.44
C SER A 101 -2.01 -4.27 4.92
N PRO A 102 -3.13 -3.59 5.22
CA PRO A 102 -3.63 -3.48 6.59
C PRO A 102 -4.13 -4.82 7.13
N GLY A 103 -3.64 -5.19 8.32
CA GLY A 103 -4.21 -6.19 9.20
C GLY A 103 -4.95 -5.55 10.37
N ILE A 104 -5.91 -6.28 10.94
CA ILE A 104 -6.66 -5.91 12.12
C ILE A 104 -6.14 -6.73 13.29
N TRP A 105 -5.71 -6.05 14.34
CA TRP A 105 -4.95 -6.63 15.44
C TRP A 105 -5.60 -6.33 16.79
N GLN A 106 -5.51 -7.27 17.71
CA GLN A 106 -5.91 -7.09 19.10
C GLN A 106 -4.94 -7.86 20.00
N ASP A 107 -4.36 -7.19 20.99
CA ASP A 107 -3.40 -7.79 21.94
C ASP A 107 -2.28 -8.59 21.24
N GLY A 108 -1.76 -8.05 20.14
CA GLY A 108 -0.69 -8.68 19.33
C GLY A 108 -1.14 -9.84 18.45
N ARG A 109 -2.44 -10.20 18.44
CA ARG A 109 -3.00 -11.26 17.60
C ARG A 109 -3.67 -10.68 16.37
N LEU A 110 -3.45 -11.32 15.23
CA LEU A 110 -4.14 -11.00 13.99
C LEU A 110 -5.59 -11.51 14.06
N ILE A 111 -6.55 -10.58 14.02
CA ILE A 111 -7.98 -10.86 13.96
C ILE A 111 -8.45 -11.01 12.52
N ALA A 112 -8.01 -10.11 11.63
CA ALA A 112 -8.40 -10.12 10.23
C ALA A 112 -7.32 -9.60 9.29
N ALA A 113 -7.28 -10.12 8.07
CA ALA A 113 -6.47 -9.62 6.96
C ALA A 113 -7.38 -9.36 5.76
N PRO A 114 -8.16 -8.26 5.75
CA PRO A 114 -9.38 -8.21 4.94
C PRO A 114 -9.13 -7.95 3.44
N LEU A 115 -7.88 -7.70 3.04
CA LEU A 115 -7.47 -7.76 1.62
C LEU A 115 -7.20 -9.20 1.13
N LEU A 116 -6.95 -10.14 2.04
CA LEU A 116 -6.57 -11.51 1.71
C LEU A 116 -7.70 -12.51 1.96
N ARG A 117 -8.61 -12.19 2.88
CA ARG A 117 -9.78 -13.01 3.21
C ARG A 117 -10.89 -12.11 3.75
N ASP A 118 -12.09 -12.28 3.23
CA ASP A 118 -13.26 -11.60 3.75
C ASP A 118 -13.45 -11.84 5.25
N HIS A 119 -13.79 -10.79 5.98
CA HIS A 119 -14.10 -10.87 7.40
C HIS A 119 -15.46 -10.19 7.64
N PRO A 120 -16.46 -10.92 8.17
CA PRO A 120 -17.76 -10.33 8.48
C PRO A 120 -17.62 -9.09 9.36
N GLY A 121 -18.32 -8.02 8.99
CA GLY A 121 -18.33 -6.77 9.73
C GLY A 121 -17.14 -5.84 9.47
N ILE A 122 -16.06 -6.29 8.83
CA ILE A 122 -14.91 -5.42 8.50
C ILE A 122 -14.93 -5.07 7.01
N THR A 123 -14.81 -3.78 6.71
CA THR A 123 -14.75 -3.30 5.33
C THR A 123 -13.56 -2.39 5.12
N LEU A 124 -12.82 -2.62 4.03
CA LEU A 124 -11.75 -1.74 3.59
C LEU A 124 -12.11 -0.95 2.36
N ILE A 125 -11.86 0.35 2.45
CA ILE A 125 -12.20 1.32 1.42
C ILE A 125 -10.92 2.09 1.07
N PRO A 126 -10.49 2.12 -0.19
CA PRO A 126 -9.38 2.96 -0.58
C PRO A 126 -9.78 4.44 -0.43
N VAL A 127 -8.95 5.23 0.25
CA VAL A 127 -9.17 6.68 0.46
C VAL A 127 -8.98 7.45 -0.85
N ARG A 128 -8.21 6.89 -1.80
CA ARG A 128 -7.96 7.46 -3.12
C ARG A 128 -8.23 6.40 -4.20
N GLY A 129 -8.94 6.80 -5.25
CA GLY A 129 -9.28 5.94 -6.38
C GLY A 129 -8.52 6.29 -7.66
N ALA A 130 -8.90 5.61 -8.75
CA ALA A 130 -8.29 5.84 -10.06
C ALA A 130 -8.45 7.28 -10.58
N ALA A 131 -9.55 7.96 -10.23
CA ALA A 131 -9.76 9.36 -10.58
C ALA A 131 -8.75 10.29 -9.89
N ASP A 132 -8.44 10.05 -8.61
CA ASP A 132 -7.43 10.81 -7.87
C ASP A 132 -6.03 10.58 -8.44
N PHE A 133 -5.73 9.34 -8.81
CA PHE A 133 -4.49 9.00 -9.50
C PHE A 133 -4.36 9.75 -10.84
N ARG A 134 -5.41 9.75 -11.68
CA ARG A 134 -5.39 10.48 -12.95
C ARG A 134 -5.19 11.99 -12.75
N ARG A 135 -5.79 12.58 -11.72
CA ARG A 135 -5.58 14.00 -11.38
C ARG A 135 -4.15 14.27 -10.95
N LEU A 136 -3.57 13.40 -10.12
CA LEU A 136 -2.16 13.50 -9.72
C LEU A 136 -1.22 13.43 -10.91
N VAL A 137 -1.47 12.53 -11.87
CA VAL A 137 -0.61 12.42 -13.06
C VAL A 137 -0.81 13.58 -14.04
N LYS A 138 -2.06 14.02 -14.26
CA LYS A 138 -2.41 15.09 -15.22
C LYS A 138 -2.22 16.52 -14.72
N ALA A 139 -2.07 16.73 -13.42
CA ALA A 139 -1.76 18.05 -12.86
C ALA A 139 -0.32 18.50 -13.14
N HIS A 140 0.35 17.88 -14.12
CA HIS A 140 1.73 18.11 -14.54
C HIS A 140 1.79 18.30 -16.06
#